data_AF-A0A2A9N6Z6-F1
#
_entry.id   AF-A0A2A9N6Z6-F1
#
_cell.length_a   1.000
_cell.length_b   1.000
_cell.length_c   1.000
_cell.angle_alpha   90.00
_cell.angle_beta   90.00
_cell.angle_gamma   90.00
#
_symmetry.space_group_name_H-M   'P 1'
#
loop_
_entity.id
_entity.type
_entity.pdbx_description
1 polymer ?
#
loop_
_entity_poly.entity_id
_entity_poly.type
_entity_poly.pdbx_seq_one_letter_code
_entity_poly.pdbx_strand_id
1 'polypeptide(L)'
;MTATANACPDIEQLPGTVDIVKTFGYTILEVAMIIMEYVKQKPHGRVVKTPLSPLIVENIDNCVQKCKELMEKFKLRLGITLHKNVKKLFEDIGEEKFYDWLKAPDPSSSLTEADNKHTSGTGTWFLEDPRYSSWKDNNMLLCILGKAGCGKSVLCSSIIYHMQDICKLKNSCAVVYFFDGRHGDQQGKFQDKMICAFIKQLLDQQALMPGILLDDFKRGYKAPVKTLEAAFEHMVTCFNHVYIVIDALDECQEQIKLLNWISKVKDNTKVHLLVTSRDYQHITIQLEGNGGPTESIKLHTLIEMILGCIWIMKYKEWIGMERPKSK
;
A
#
# COMPACT_ATOMS: atom_id res chain seq x y z
N MET A 1 -19.01 31.69 -5.97
CA MET A 1 -18.06 30.64 -6.43
C MET A 1 -16.59 31.03 -6.25
N THR A 2 -16.25 32.23 -5.75
CA THR A 2 -14.87 32.67 -5.49
C THR A 2 -14.31 32.20 -4.13
N ALA A 3 -15.16 31.75 -3.19
CA ALA A 3 -14.71 31.38 -1.84
C ALA A 3 -14.03 30.01 -1.74
N THR A 4 -14.27 29.08 -2.69
CA THR A 4 -13.71 27.72 -2.66
C THR A 4 -12.44 27.54 -3.49
N ALA A 5 -12.10 28.48 -4.38
CA ALA A 5 -10.86 28.42 -5.16
C ALA A 5 -9.60 28.60 -4.28
N ASN A 6 -9.72 29.34 -3.18
CA ASN A 6 -8.63 29.60 -2.23
C ASN A 6 -8.31 28.40 -1.31
N ALA A 7 -9.02 27.29 -1.42
CA ALA A 7 -8.76 26.07 -0.65
C ALA A 7 -7.89 25.05 -1.41
N CYS A 8 -7.55 25.31 -2.67
CA CYS A 8 -6.63 24.45 -3.42
C CYS A 8 -5.19 24.90 -3.10
N PRO A 9 -4.30 24.02 -2.62
CA PRO A 9 -2.90 24.37 -2.42
C PRO A 9 -2.30 24.85 -3.75
N ASP A 10 -1.25 25.68 -3.69
CA ASP A 10 -0.51 26.11 -4.89
C ASP A 10 0.14 24.89 -5.55
N ILE A 11 -0.58 24.28 -6.49
CA ILE A 11 -0.11 23.14 -7.28
C ILE A 11 0.76 23.68 -8.40
N GLU A 12 1.97 23.14 -8.51
CA GLU A 12 2.93 23.61 -9.50
C GLU A 12 2.39 23.44 -10.93
N GLN A 13 2.44 24.52 -11.70
CA GLN A 13 2.08 24.49 -13.11
C GLN A 13 3.22 23.85 -13.90
N LEU A 14 2.97 22.66 -14.48
CA LEU A 14 3.93 22.01 -15.37
C LEU A 14 3.90 22.71 -16.75
N PRO A 15 5.04 23.24 -17.25
CA PRO A 15 5.11 23.87 -18.56
C PRO A 15 4.59 22.95 -19.68
N GLY A 16 3.75 23.48 -20.58
CA GLY A 16 3.19 22.70 -21.70
C GLY A 16 2.01 21.78 -21.34
N THR A 17 1.47 21.86 -20.12
CA THR A 17 0.33 21.05 -19.69
C THR A 17 -0.87 21.91 -19.30
N VAL A 18 -2.09 21.40 -19.53
CA VAL A 18 -3.35 22.15 -19.33
C VAL A 18 -3.51 22.55 -17.87
N ASP A 19 -3.87 23.80 -17.57
CA ASP A 19 -4.16 24.24 -16.20
C ASP A 19 -5.30 23.38 -15.60
N ILE A 20 -4.94 22.49 -14.67
CA ILE A 20 -5.88 21.51 -14.10
C ILE A 20 -6.95 22.21 -13.26
N VAL A 21 -6.60 23.26 -12.50
CA VAL A 21 -7.54 24.02 -11.68
C VAL A 21 -8.58 24.69 -12.57
N LYS A 22 -8.12 25.33 -13.64
CA LYS A 22 -8.99 25.94 -14.64
C LYS A 22 -9.86 24.91 -15.36
N THR A 23 -9.31 23.73 -15.67
CA THR A 23 -10.05 22.64 -16.34
C THR A 23 -11.11 22.01 -15.44
N PHE A 24 -10.84 21.87 -14.14
CA PHE A 24 -11.87 21.52 -13.15
C PHE A 24 -13.00 22.55 -13.15
N GLY A 25 -12.66 23.85 -13.16
CA GLY A 25 -13.65 24.93 -13.25
C GLY A 25 -14.58 24.79 -14.47
N TYR A 26 -14.02 24.51 -15.66
CA TYR A 26 -14.83 24.28 -16.87
C TYR A 26 -15.69 23.02 -16.77
N THR A 27 -15.15 21.93 -16.23
CA THR A 27 -15.89 20.67 -16.09
C THR A 27 -17.06 20.80 -15.11
N ILE A 28 -16.89 21.57 -14.02
CA ILE A 28 -17.99 21.89 -13.09
C ILE A 28 -19.11 22.66 -13.80
N LEU A 29 -18.77 23.59 -14.69
CA LEU A 29 -19.77 24.32 -15.48
C LEU A 29 -20.51 23.40 -16.46
N GLU A 30 -19.81 22.47 -17.11
CA GLU A 30 -20.45 21.45 -17.98
C GLU A 30 -21.44 20.58 -17.18
N VAL A 31 -21.06 20.11 -15.99
CA VAL A 31 -21.96 19.37 -15.08
C VAL A 31 -23.19 20.22 -14.72
N ALA A 32 -22.98 21.50 -14.38
CA ALA A 32 -24.08 22.39 -14.03
C ALA A 32 -25.06 22.59 -15.21
N MET A 33 -24.56 22.66 -16.44
CA MET A 33 -25.40 22.73 -17.64
C MET A 33 -26.25 21.48 -17.83
N ILE A 34 -25.67 20.28 -17.66
CA ILE A 34 -26.39 19.01 -17.75
C ILE A 34 -27.51 18.94 -16.69
N ILE A 35 -27.22 19.39 -15.45
CA ILE A 35 -28.23 19.46 -14.38
C ILE A 35 -29.35 20.43 -14.74
N MET A 36 -29.03 21.62 -15.28
CA MET A 36 -30.05 22.58 -15.70
C MET A 36 -30.93 22.03 -16.83
N GLU A 37 -30.35 21.33 -17.79
CA GLU A 37 -31.08 20.71 -18.89
C GLU A 37 -32.02 19.61 -18.39
N TYR A 38 -31.57 18.77 -17.45
CA TYR A 38 -32.43 17.79 -16.78
C TYR A 38 -33.59 18.43 -16.03
N VAL A 39 -33.33 19.51 -15.27
CA VAL A 39 -34.38 20.21 -14.51
C VAL A 39 -35.41 20.85 -15.45
N LYS A 40 -34.98 21.40 -16.59
CA LYS A 40 -35.88 21.96 -17.62
C LYS A 40 -36.82 20.92 -18.23
N GLN A 41 -36.44 19.63 -18.25
CA GLN A 41 -37.29 18.55 -18.76
C GLN A 41 -38.42 18.15 -17.79
N LYS A 42 -38.43 18.63 -16.54
CA LYS A 42 -39.50 18.37 -15.57
C LYS A 42 -40.48 19.54 -15.48
N PRO A 43 -41.73 19.43 -15.99
CA PRO A 43 -42.75 20.44 -15.75
C PRO A 43 -43.12 20.50 -14.26
N HIS A 44 -43.40 21.71 -13.76
CA HIS A 44 -43.81 21.93 -12.38
C HIS A 44 -45.07 21.10 -12.06
N GLY A 45 -44.95 20.18 -11.11
CA GLY A 45 -46.11 19.57 -10.45
C GLY A 45 -46.45 18.10 -10.74
N ARG A 46 -45.65 17.32 -11.49
CA ARG A 46 -45.85 15.85 -11.55
C ARG A 46 -44.56 15.05 -11.41
N VAL A 47 -44.48 14.24 -10.35
CA VAL A 47 -43.43 13.24 -10.13
C VAL A 47 -43.75 12.00 -10.96
N VAL A 48 -43.54 12.06 -12.28
CA VAL A 48 -43.48 10.86 -13.11
C VAL A 48 -42.01 10.48 -13.26
N LYS A 49 -41.67 9.19 -13.05
CA LYS A 49 -40.34 8.66 -13.40
C LYS A 49 -40.22 8.60 -14.92
N THR A 50 -39.90 9.72 -15.56
CA THR A 50 -39.50 9.74 -16.97
C THR A 50 -38.05 9.24 -17.09
N PRO A 51 -37.77 8.28 -17.99
CA PRO A 51 -36.40 7.88 -18.28
C PRO A 51 -35.63 9.05 -18.90
N LEU A 52 -34.33 9.13 -18.60
CA LEU A 52 -33.43 10.14 -19.16
C LEU A 52 -33.34 10.00 -20.69
N SER A 53 -33.19 11.11 -21.40
CA SER A 53 -32.95 11.05 -22.85
C SER A 53 -31.57 10.40 -23.12
N PRO A 54 -31.42 9.62 -24.20
CA PRO A 54 -30.14 9.00 -24.55
C PRO A 54 -28.98 10.01 -24.64
N LEU A 55 -29.25 11.22 -25.13
CA LEU A 55 -28.27 12.30 -25.22
C LEU A 55 -27.79 12.78 -23.84
N ILE A 56 -28.69 12.88 -22.85
CA ILE A 56 -28.29 13.26 -21.48
C ILE A 56 -27.46 12.14 -20.85
N VAL A 57 -27.81 10.88 -21.08
CA VAL A 57 -27.02 9.73 -20.59
C VAL A 57 -25.61 9.76 -21.18
N GLU A 58 -25.49 9.93 -22.50
CA GLU A 58 -24.19 10.04 -23.18
C GLU A 58 -23.36 11.24 -22.66
N ASN A 59 -23.99 12.40 -22.45
CA ASN A 59 -23.31 13.56 -21.88
C ASN A 59 -22.84 13.33 -20.44
N ILE A 60 -23.61 12.61 -19.63
CA ILE A 60 -23.21 12.21 -18.27
C ILE A 60 -22.01 11.28 -18.33
N ASP A 61 -22.04 10.25 -19.17
CA ASP A 61 -20.95 9.27 -19.31
C ASP A 61 -19.65 9.94 -19.77
N ASN A 62 -19.73 10.81 -20.78
CA ASN A 62 -18.60 11.61 -21.26
C ASN A 62 -18.02 12.50 -20.15
N CYS A 63 -18.90 13.13 -19.36
CA CYS A 63 -18.48 13.99 -18.25
C CYS A 63 -17.81 13.19 -17.13
N VAL A 64 -18.34 12.01 -16.79
CA VAL A 64 -17.74 11.09 -15.82
C VAL A 64 -16.36 10.64 -16.27
N GLN A 65 -16.21 10.27 -17.55
CA GLN A 65 -14.92 9.84 -18.09
C GLN A 65 -13.89 10.98 -18.06
N LYS A 66 -14.28 12.19 -18.46
CA LYS A 66 -13.44 13.38 -18.40
C LYS A 66 -13.03 13.72 -16.95
N CYS A 67 -13.94 13.59 -15.99
CA CYS A 67 -13.64 13.75 -14.56
C CYS A 67 -12.61 12.73 -14.06
N LYS A 68 -12.71 11.46 -14.46
CA LYS A 68 -11.73 10.41 -14.11
C LYS A 68 -10.35 10.75 -14.65
N GLU A 69 -10.24 11.14 -15.91
CA GLU A 69 -8.97 11.52 -16.53
C GLU A 69 -8.35 12.76 -15.87
N LEU A 70 -9.17 13.76 -15.55
CA LEU A 70 -8.73 14.95 -14.82
C LEU A 70 -8.20 14.61 -13.43
N MET A 71 -8.88 13.71 -12.72
CA MET A 71 -8.47 13.25 -11.40
C MET A 71 -7.13 12.50 -11.44
N GLU A 72 -6.88 11.68 -12.47
CA GLU A 72 -5.58 11.01 -12.63
C GLU A 72 -4.45 12.01 -12.93
N LYS A 73 -4.69 13.00 -13.80
CA LYS A 73 -3.71 14.09 -14.05
C LYS A 73 -3.44 14.91 -12.79
N PHE A 74 -4.46 15.15 -11.98
CA PHE A 74 -4.33 15.87 -10.72
C PHE A 74 -3.50 15.09 -9.70
N LYS A 75 -3.77 13.79 -9.53
CA LYS A 75 -2.97 12.90 -8.67
C LYS A 75 -1.50 12.90 -9.07
N LEU A 76 -1.21 12.81 -10.38
CA LEU A 76 0.16 12.86 -10.89
C LEU A 76 0.87 14.18 -10.52
N ARG A 77 0.20 15.33 -10.71
CA ARG A 77 0.78 16.63 -10.35
C ARG A 77 0.96 16.81 -8.85
N LEU A 78 0.01 16.34 -8.06
CA LEU A 78 0.15 16.32 -6.62
C LEU A 78 1.39 15.51 -6.23
N GLY A 79 1.57 14.30 -6.77
CA GLY A 79 2.77 13.49 -6.52
C GLY A 79 4.08 14.24 -6.81
N ILE A 80 4.17 14.91 -7.96
CA ILE A 80 5.35 15.71 -8.33
C ILE A 80 5.56 16.88 -7.35
N THR A 81 4.51 17.60 -7.01
CA THR A 81 4.57 18.75 -6.07
C THR A 81 4.98 18.28 -4.67
N LEU A 82 4.39 17.18 -4.21
CA LEU A 82 4.72 16.53 -2.93
C LEU A 82 6.20 16.14 -2.88
N HIS A 83 6.70 15.47 -3.93
CA HIS A 83 8.11 15.08 -4.03
C HIS A 83 9.05 16.28 -3.90
N LYS A 84 8.74 17.38 -4.62
CA LYS A 84 9.54 18.61 -4.54
C LYS A 84 9.49 19.24 -3.15
N ASN A 85 8.33 19.25 -2.51
CA ASN A 85 8.15 19.81 -1.17
C ASN A 85 8.91 19.00 -0.11
N VAL A 86 8.84 17.67 -0.16
CA VAL A 86 9.60 16.80 0.75
C VAL A 86 11.10 16.97 0.54
N LYS A 87 11.55 17.02 -0.72
CA LYS A 87 12.97 17.27 -1.02
C LYS A 87 13.44 18.62 -0.48
N LYS A 88 12.69 19.69 -0.72
CA LYS A 88 13.01 21.02 -0.19
C LYS A 88 13.01 21.04 1.33
N LEU A 89 12.05 20.37 1.98
CA LEU A 89 12.01 20.24 3.43
C LEU A 89 13.29 19.57 3.94
N PHE A 90 13.74 18.50 3.30
CA PHE A 90 14.98 17.80 3.65
C PHE A 90 16.24 18.60 3.36
N GLU A 91 16.26 19.43 2.31
CA GLU A 91 17.32 20.41 2.07
C GLU A 91 17.40 21.44 3.22
N ASP A 92 16.25 21.87 3.75
CA ASP A 92 16.18 22.85 4.85
C ASP A 92 16.59 22.26 6.22
N ILE A 93 16.13 21.04 6.54
CA ILE A 93 16.33 20.44 7.89
C ILE A 93 17.53 19.50 7.99
N GLY A 94 18.03 19.01 6.84
CA GLY A 94 19.02 17.95 6.75
C GLY A 94 18.40 16.56 6.92
N GLU A 95 18.29 15.83 5.80
CA GLU A 95 17.74 14.47 5.75
C GLU A 95 18.42 13.50 6.73
N GLU A 96 19.75 13.43 6.70
CA GLU A 96 20.53 12.57 7.60
C GLU A 96 20.26 12.91 9.07
N LYS A 97 20.22 14.20 9.41
CA LYS A 97 19.92 14.65 10.79
C LYS A 97 18.52 14.22 11.23
N PHE A 98 17.55 14.28 10.32
CA PHE A 98 16.19 13.86 10.60
C PHE A 98 16.12 12.34 10.84
N TYR A 99 16.77 11.54 9.99
CA TYR A 99 16.77 10.08 10.15
C TYR A 99 17.59 9.61 11.35
N ASP A 100 18.69 10.29 11.68
CA ASP A 100 19.46 10.07 12.91
C ASP A 100 18.63 10.37 14.16
N TRP A 101 17.86 11.47 14.13
CA TRP A 101 16.93 11.82 15.20
C TRP A 101 15.80 10.78 15.35
N LEU A 102 15.24 10.32 14.23
CA LEU A 102 14.18 9.31 14.21
C LEU A 102 14.68 7.94 14.69
N LYS A 103 16.00 7.69 14.58
CA LYS A 103 16.65 6.40 14.87
C LYS A 103 16.01 5.25 14.11
N ALA A 104 15.62 5.51 12.86
CA ALA A 104 14.98 4.52 12.01
C ALA A 104 16.02 3.47 11.56
N PRO A 105 15.82 2.18 11.85
CA PRO A 105 16.69 1.15 11.31
C PRO A 105 16.50 1.04 9.80
N ASP A 106 17.54 0.56 9.12
CA ASP A 106 17.51 0.30 7.69
C ASP A 106 17.33 -1.21 7.44
N PRO A 107 16.16 -1.65 6.93
CA PRO A 107 15.91 -3.07 6.68
C PRO A 107 16.51 -3.58 5.36
N SER A 108 17.15 -2.72 4.55
CA SER A 108 17.65 -3.09 3.21
C SER A 108 18.76 -4.14 3.25
N SER A 109 19.59 -4.16 4.29
CA SER A 109 20.61 -5.20 4.49
C SER A 109 19.97 -6.57 4.68
N SER A 110 18.97 -6.68 5.56
CA SER A 110 18.20 -7.91 5.79
C SER A 110 17.47 -8.37 4.53
N LEU A 111 16.90 -7.43 3.77
CA LEU A 111 16.27 -7.74 2.48
C LEU A 111 17.29 -8.35 1.50
N THR A 112 18.45 -7.71 1.37
CA THR A 112 19.54 -8.16 0.48
C THR A 112 20.09 -9.52 0.93
N GLU A 113 20.25 -9.75 2.23
CA GLU A 113 20.69 -11.04 2.76
C GLU A 113 19.69 -12.17 2.52
N ALA A 114 18.39 -11.87 2.62
CA ALA A 114 17.34 -12.82 2.30
C ALA A 114 17.33 -13.14 0.79
N ASP A 115 17.52 -12.12 -0.05
CA ASP A 115 17.59 -12.27 -1.51
C ASP A 115 18.83 -13.05 -1.96
N ASN A 116 20.00 -12.81 -1.35
CA ASN A 116 21.21 -13.56 -1.65
C ASN A 116 21.10 -15.07 -1.35
N LYS A 117 20.15 -15.45 -0.49
CA LYS A 117 19.83 -16.86 -0.19
C LYS A 117 18.78 -17.44 -1.14
N HIS A 118 18.18 -16.61 -2.00
CA HIS A 118 17.23 -17.04 -3.01
C HIS A 118 17.92 -17.86 -4.09
N THR A 119 17.35 -19.01 -4.40
CA THR A 119 17.76 -19.79 -5.57
C THR A 119 16.89 -19.37 -6.74
N SER A 120 17.50 -18.86 -7.81
CA SER A 120 16.78 -18.40 -9.00
C SER A 120 15.80 -19.46 -9.52
N GLY A 121 14.58 -19.02 -9.86
CA GLY A 121 13.50 -19.92 -10.32
C GLY A 121 12.71 -20.60 -9.20
N THR A 122 13.05 -20.40 -7.92
CA THR A 122 12.27 -20.91 -6.78
C THR A 122 11.32 -19.84 -6.23
N GLY A 123 10.29 -20.26 -5.47
CA GLY A 123 9.33 -19.34 -4.82
C GLY A 123 8.28 -18.72 -5.74
N THR A 124 8.36 -18.93 -7.06
CA THR A 124 7.38 -18.42 -8.04
C THR A 124 5.96 -18.97 -7.81
N TRP A 125 5.85 -20.21 -7.35
CA TRP A 125 4.58 -20.86 -7.01
C TRP A 125 3.74 -20.01 -6.05
N PHE A 126 4.38 -19.25 -5.16
CA PHE A 126 3.68 -18.41 -4.19
C PHE A 126 3.06 -17.18 -4.85
N LEU A 127 3.74 -16.60 -5.84
CA LEU A 127 3.21 -15.46 -6.60
C LEU A 127 2.02 -15.86 -7.47
N GLU A 128 1.86 -17.16 -7.75
CA GLU A 128 0.71 -17.76 -8.43
C GLU A 128 -0.39 -18.23 -7.45
N ASP A 129 -0.15 -18.17 -6.12
CA ASP A 129 -1.12 -18.64 -5.12
C ASP A 129 -2.35 -17.70 -5.09
N PRO A 130 -3.59 -18.24 -5.15
CA PRO A 130 -4.80 -17.42 -5.12
C PRO A 130 -4.91 -16.51 -3.89
N ARG A 131 -4.38 -16.95 -2.74
CA ARG A 131 -4.39 -16.20 -1.48
C ARG A 131 -3.44 -15.01 -1.54
N TYR A 132 -2.29 -15.17 -2.22
CA TYR A 132 -1.39 -14.06 -2.51
C TYR A 132 -2.05 -13.03 -3.45
N SER A 133 -2.72 -13.49 -4.51
CA SER A 133 -3.46 -12.57 -5.39
C SER A 133 -4.59 -11.86 -4.64
N SER A 134 -5.31 -12.59 -3.78
CA SER A 134 -6.37 -12.05 -2.92
C SER A 134 -5.81 -10.96 -2.00
N TRP A 135 -4.66 -11.19 -1.37
CA TRP A 135 -3.97 -10.21 -0.54
C TRP A 135 -3.48 -8.98 -1.30
N LYS A 136 -2.96 -9.18 -2.52
CA LYS A 136 -2.48 -8.08 -3.37
C LYS A 136 -3.62 -7.13 -3.76
N ASP A 137 -4.81 -7.68 -4.00
CA ASP A 137 -5.94 -6.95 -4.59
C ASP A 137 -6.99 -6.51 -3.54
N ASN A 138 -7.01 -7.13 -2.36
CA ASN A 138 -7.91 -6.79 -1.26
C ASN A 138 -7.14 -6.39 -0.01
N ASN A 139 -7.65 -5.43 0.76
CA ASN A 139 -7.06 -5.00 2.02
C ASN A 139 -7.25 -6.11 3.06
N MET A 140 -6.22 -6.94 3.26
CA MET A 140 -6.28 -8.07 4.18
C MET A 140 -4.92 -8.36 4.81
N LEU A 141 -4.97 -9.17 5.85
CA LEU A 141 -3.80 -9.75 6.49
C LEU A 141 -3.52 -11.13 5.90
N LEU A 142 -2.31 -11.33 5.36
CA LEU A 142 -1.81 -12.63 4.92
C LEU A 142 -0.71 -13.13 5.86
N CYS A 143 -0.91 -14.30 6.47
CA CYS A 143 0.04 -14.92 7.38
C CYS A 143 0.78 -16.07 6.68
N ILE A 144 2.11 -15.98 6.59
CA ILE A 144 2.95 -17.09 6.11
C ILE A 144 3.54 -17.81 7.33
N LEU A 145 3.03 -19.01 7.60
CA LEU A 145 3.39 -19.81 8.77
C LEU A 145 4.32 -20.95 8.36
N GLY A 146 5.38 -21.19 9.13
CA GLY A 146 6.27 -22.32 8.83
C GLY A 146 7.42 -22.48 9.81
N LYS A 147 8.06 -23.65 9.82
CA LYS A 147 9.18 -23.95 10.71
C LYS A 147 10.38 -23.02 10.46
N ALA A 148 11.29 -22.93 11.42
CA ALA A 148 12.57 -22.26 11.20
C ALA A 148 13.30 -22.89 10.01
N GLY A 149 13.92 -22.08 9.15
CA GLY A 149 14.66 -22.55 7.99
C GLY A 149 13.83 -22.96 6.77
N CYS A 150 12.49 -22.86 6.79
CA CYS A 150 11.65 -23.22 5.63
C CYS A 150 11.58 -22.13 4.52
N GLY A 151 12.42 -21.10 4.58
CA GLY A 151 12.53 -20.08 3.54
C GLY A 151 11.58 -18.88 3.64
N LYS A 152 10.92 -18.64 4.79
CA LYS A 152 10.00 -17.49 4.97
C LYS A 152 10.63 -16.13 4.60
N SER A 153 11.82 -15.83 5.11
CA SER A 153 12.51 -14.56 4.81
C SER A 153 12.89 -14.42 3.33
N VAL A 154 13.32 -15.51 2.69
CA VAL A 154 13.59 -15.56 1.24
C VAL A 154 12.31 -15.33 0.43
N LEU A 155 11.18 -15.85 0.92
CA LEU A 155 9.89 -15.60 0.30
C LEU A 155 9.45 -14.15 0.48
N CYS A 156 9.67 -13.55 1.65
CA CYS A 156 9.46 -12.11 1.88
C CYS A 156 10.25 -11.24 0.90
N SER A 157 11.54 -11.52 0.67
CA SER A 157 12.33 -10.72 -0.27
C SER A 157 11.74 -10.76 -1.68
N SER A 158 11.35 -11.95 -2.15
CA SER A 158 10.70 -12.13 -3.45
C SER A 158 9.40 -11.33 -3.56
N ILE A 159 8.57 -11.34 -2.51
CA ILE A 159 7.32 -10.57 -2.46
C ILE A 159 7.59 -9.06 -2.47
N ILE A 160 8.56 -8.60 -1.68
CA ILE A 160 8.91 -7.18 -1.57
C ILE A 160 9.38 -6.65 -2.93
N TYR A 161 10.29 -7.34 -3.63
CA TYR A 161 10.74 -6.92 -4.96
C TYR A 161 9.60 -6.91 -5.98
N HIS A 162 8.78 -7.97 -6.00
CA HIS A 162 7.63 -8.03 -6.90
C HIS A 162 6.65 -6.86 -6.66
N MET A 163 6.36 -6.53 -5.40
CA MET A 163 5.49 -5.40 -5.07
C MET A 163 6.13 -4.05 -5.37
N GLN A 164 7.44 -3.89 -5.16
CA GLN A 164 8.16 -2.68 -5.55
C GLN A 164 8.05 -2.45 -7.06
N ASP A 165 8.19 -3.48 -7.88
CA ASP A 165 8.04 -3.37 -9.34
C ASP A 165 6.60 -3.01 -9.74
N ILE A 166 5.59 -3.60 -9.08
CA ILE A 166 4.19 -3.21 -9.29
C ILE A 166 3.96 -1.74 -8.91
N CYS A 167 4.51 -1.29 -7.79
CA CYS A 167 4.28 0.05 -7.27
C CYS A 167 5.09 1.14 -8.00
N LYS A 168 6.15 0.78 -8.73
CA LYS A 168 6.77 1.67 -9.74
C LYS A 168 5.83 1.99 -10.90
N LEU A 169 4.95 1.04 -11.26
CA LEU A 169 4.01 1.19 -12.38
C LEU A 169 2.67 1.78 -11.96
N LYS A 170 2.26 1.60 -10.69
CA LYS A 170 1.01 2.12 -10.14
C LYS A 170 1.25 3.46 -9.43
N ASN A 171 0.49 4.48 -9.82
CA ASN A 171 0.48 5.75 -9.09
C ASN A 171 -0.04 5.54 -7.65
N SER A 172 0.60 6.21 -6.68
CA SER A 172 0.16 6.26 -5.29
C SER A 172 0.13 4.89 -4.59
N CYS A 173 1.15 4.06 -4.81
CA CYS A 173 1.40 2.85 -4.01
C CYS A 173 2.71 3.00 -3.21
N ALA A 174 2.76 2.44 -1.99
CA ALA A 174 4.00 2.26 -1.24
C ALA A 174 4.20 0.80 -0.79
N VAL A 175 5.46 0.39 -0.67
CA VAL A 175 5.87 -0.89 -0.09
C VAL A 175 6.83 -0.61 1.06
N VAL A 176 6.46 -1.02 2.27
CA VAL A 176 7.33 -0.91 3.45
C VAL A 176 7.53 -2.27 4.07
N TYR A 177 8.71 -2.50 4.62
CA TYR A 177 9.07 -3.79 5.17
C TYR A 177 9.94 -3.68 6.41
N PHE A 178 9.87 -4.69 7.25
CA PHE A 178 10.69 -4.81 8.45
C PHE A 178 11.05 -6.27 8.66
N PHE A 179 12.34 -6.53 8.88
CA PHE A 179 12.85 -7.86 9.20
C PHE A 179 13.26 -7.86 10.66
N ASP A 180 12.62 -8.70 11.47
CA ASP A 180 13.09 -8.95 12.82
C ASP A 180 14.29 -9.91 12.75
N GLY A 181 15.50 -9.36 12.66
CA GLY A 181 16.71 -10.12 12.42
C GLY A 181 17.79 -9.83 13.45
N ARG A 182 18.02 -10.80 14.35
CA ARG A 182 19.21 -11.25 15.16
C ARG A 182 20.38 -10.31 15.53
N HIS A 183 20.49 -9.10 15.02
CA HIS A 183 21.58 -8.17 15.28
C HIS A 183 21.23 -7.26 16.46
N GLY A 184 21.35 -7.84 17.65
CA GLY A 184 22.19 -7.31 18.72
C GLY A 184 21.76 -6.05 19.47
N ASP A 185 20.86 -5.23 18.95
CA ASP A 185 20.55 -3.95 19.59
C ASP A 185 19.32 -4.08 20.49
N GLN A 186 19.56 -4.69 21.66
CA GLN A 186 18.61 -4.85 22.78
C GLN A 186 18.15 -3.50 23.38
N GLN A 187 18.63 -2.38 22.86
CA GLN A 187 18.27 -1.04 23.31
C GLN A 187 17.19 -0.45 22.39
N GLY A 188 15.96 -0.39 22.90
CA GLY A 188 14.81 0.23 22.25
C GLY A 188 13.60 -0.69 22.16
N LYS A 189 12.40 -0.10 22.20
CA LYS A 189 11.13 -0.82 22.03
C LYS A 189 11.01 -1.25 20.57
N PHE A 190 10.73 -2.52 20.33
CA PHE A 190 10.67 -3.13 18.99
C PHE A 190 9.71 -2.37 18.07
N GLN A 191 8.52 -2.07 18.60
CA GLN A 191 7.46 -1.39 17.87
C GLN A 191 7.91 -0.01 17.38
N ASP A 192 8.59 0.76 18.23
CA ASP A 192 9.10 2.09 17.88
C ASP A 192 10.06 2.01 16.69
N LYS A 193 11.01 1.05 16.73
CA LYS A 193 11.98 0.82 15.66
C LYS A 193 11.29 0.47 14.34
N MET A 194 10.31 -0.44 14.39
CA MET A 194 9.53 -0.85 13.22
C MET A 194 8.75 0.32 12.62
N ILE A 195 8.02 1.09 13.44
CA ILE A 195 7.24 2.24 12.94
C ILE A 195 8.18 3.33 12.38
N CYS A 196 9.32 3.61 13.04
CA CYS A 196 10.33 4.52 12.50
C CYS A 196 10.87 4.04 11.14
N ALA A 197 11.13 2.73 10.98
CA ALA A 197 11.56 2.16 9.70
C ALA A 197 10.50 2.34 8.60
N PHE A 198 9.22 2.17 8.93
CA PHE A 198 8.12 2.41 8.00
C PHE A 198 8.01 3.89 7.64
N ILE A 199 8.09 4.79 8.62
CA ILE A 199 8.06 6.24 8.38
C ILE A 199 9.18 6.65 7.44
N LYS A 200 10.42 6.19 7.67
CA LYS A 200 11.55 6.43 6.76
C LYS A 200 11.22 5.94 5.34
N GLN A 201 10.82 4.69 5.19
CA GLN A 201 10.51 4.12 3.87
C GLN A 201 9.33 4.81 3.17
N LEU A 202 8.33 5.32 3.91
CA LEU A 202 7.21 6.09 3.34
C LEU A 202 7.68 7.48 2.87
N LEU A 203 8.56 8.14 3.62
CA LEU A 203 9.18 9.40 3.23
C LEU A 203 10.04 9.25 1.97
N ASP A 204 10.84 8.18 1.90
CA ASP A 204 11.64 7.82 0.71
C ASP A 204 10.72 7.55 -0.50
N GLN A 205 9.49 7.09 -0.25
CA GLN A 205 8.42 6.90 -1.24
C GLN A 205 7.46 8.09 -1.36
N GLN A 206 7.93 9.29 -0.99
CA GLN A 206 7.28 10.58 -1.23
C GLN A 206 5.99 10.82 -0.42
N ALA A 207 5.83 10.17 0.73
CA ALA A 207 4.79 10.52 1.68
C ALA A 207 5.00 11.95 2.21
N LEU A 208 3.91 12.66 2.49
CA LEU A 208 3.97 13.96 3.15
C LEU A 208 4.43 13.80 4.60
N MET A 209 5.47 14.54 4.98
CA MET A 209 5.92 14.65 6.36
C MET A 209 4.82 15.29 7.23
N PRO A 210 4.27 14.59 8.23
CA PRO A 210 3.31 15.16 9.16
C PRO A 210 3.95 16.29 9.97
N GLY A 211 3.23 17.41 10.11
CA GLY A 211 3.72 18.57 10.87
C GLY A 211 4.10 18.24 12.32
N ILE A 212 3.37 17.30 12.95
CA ILE A 212 3.66 16.86 14.32
C ILE A 212 5.07 16.24 14.45
N LEU A 213 5.52 15.49 13.44
CA LEU A 213 6.83 14.85 13.45
C LEU A 213 7.93 15.87 13.20
N LEU A 214 7.66 16.85 12.32
CA LEU A 214 8.55 17.98 12.05
C LEU A 214 8.71 18.88 13.29
N ASP A 215 7.64 19.11 14.05
CA ASP A 215 7.67 19.91 15.27
C ASP A 215 8.48 19.23 16.38
N ASP A 216 8.29 17.93 16.58
CA ASP A 216 9.08 17.15 17.55
C ASP A 216 10.57 17.15 17.17
N PHE A 217 10.88 16.98 15.88
CA PHE A 217 12.25 17.08 15.37
C PHE A 217 12.87 18.46 15.65
N LYS A 218 12.18 19.54 15.30
CA LYS A 218 12.68 20.92 15.51
C LYS A 218 12.91 21.25 16.97
N ARG A 219 12.12 20.66 17.88
CA ARG A 219 12.28 20.81 19.33
C ARG A 219 13.38 19.92 19.91
N GLY A 220 13.90 18.97 19.14
CA GLY A 220 14.86 17.97 19.60
C GLY A 220 14.27 16.95 20.57
N TYR A 221 12.94 16.80 20.59
CA TYR A 221 12.27 15.84 21.46
C TYR A 221 12.29 14.45 20.84
N LYS A 222 12.45 13.40 21.65
CA LYS A 222 12.21 12.05 21.16
C LYS A 222 10.71 11.90 20.88
N ALA A 223 10.35 11.54 19.65
CA ALA A 223 8.97 11.30 19.27
C ALA A 223 8.33 10.20 20.16
N PRO A 224 7.21 10.49 20.85
CA PRO A 224 6.44 9.47 21.55
C PRO A 224 5.87 8.43 20.57
N VAL A 225 5.70 7.18 21.04
CA VAL A 225 5.14 6.08 20.21
C VAL A 225 3.80 6.46 19.58
N LYS A 226 2.93 7.14 20.33
CA LYS A 226 1.63 7.61 19.82
C LYS A 226 1.79 8.64 18.69
N THR A 227 2.82 9.49 18.75
CA THR A 227 3.13 10.43 17.67
C THR A 227 3.60 9.67 16.44
N LEU A 228 4.45 8.65 16.61
CA LEU A 228 4.91 7.79 15.52
C LEU A 228 3.74 7.03 14.87
N GLU A 229 2.85 6.43 15.66
CA GLU A 229 1.63 5.76 15.18
C GLU A 229 0.75 6.73 14.38
N ALA A 230 0.47 7.92 14.93
CA ALA A 230 -0.36 8.93 14.25
C ALA A 230 0.31 9.47 12.96
N ALA A 231 1.64 9.66 12.98
CA ALA A 231 2.40 10.08 11.82
C ALA A 231 2.34 9.02 10.72
N PHE A 232 2.54 7.74 11.08
CA PHE A 232 2.41 6.62 10.16
C PHE A 232 1.01 6.54 9.55
N GLU A 233 -0.06 6.60 10.37
CA GLU A 233 -1.45 6.58 9.90
C GLU A 233 -1.73 7.74 8.93
N HIS A 234 -1.22 8.94 9.22
CA HIS A 234 -1.34 10.07 8.30
C HIS A 234 -0.62 9.81 6.97
N MET A 235 0.62 9.32 7.01
CA MET A 235 1.39 9.00 5.80
C MET A 235 0.73 7.93 4.93
N VAL A 236 0.09 6.92 5.54
CA VAL A 236 -0.70 5.91 4.81
C VAL A 236 -1.78 6.55 3.95
N THR A 237 -2.37 7.67 4.39
CA THR A 237 -3.41 8.37 3.60
C THR A 237 -2.89 8.97 2.29
N CYS A 238 -1.58 9.17 2.15
CA CYS A 238 -0.95 9.68 0.93
C CYS A 238 -0.99 8.68 -0.23
N PHE A 239 -1.26 7.41 0.06
CA PHE A 239 -1.29 6.32 -0.92
C PHE A 239 -2.70 5.77 -1.07
N ASN A 240 -2.96 5.09 -2.18
CA ASN A 240 -4.13 4.26 -2.39
C ASN A 240 -3.91 2.86 -1.80
N HIS A 241 -2.68 2.35 -1.89
CA HIS A 241 -2.27 1.06 -1.37
C HIS A 241 -0.93 1.17 -0.65
N VAL A 242 -0.85 0.64 0.57
CA VAL A 242 0.38 0.49 1.34
C VAL A 242 0.55 -0.98 1.68
N TYR A 243 1.54 -1.62 1.07
CA TYR A 243 1.90 -3.01 1.32
C TYR A 243 2.95 -3.06 2.43
N ILE A 244 2.62 -3.71 3.54
CA ILE A 244 3.47 -3.82 4.72
C ILE A 244 3.89 -5.27 4.88
N VAL A 245 5.20 -5.53 4.88
CA VAL A 245 5.77 -6.88 5.09
C VAL A 245 6.55 -6.93 6.40
N ILE A 246 6.15 -7.80 7.32
CA ILE A 246 6.81 -8.01 8.61
C ILE A 246 7.32 -9.45 8.66
N ASP A 247 8.64 -9.62 8.58
CA ASP A 247 9.27 -10.94 8.66
C ASP A 247 9.63 -11.31 10.11
N ALA A 248 9.42 -12.58 10.45
CA ALA A 248 9.76 -13.19 11.74
C ALA A 248 9.04 -12.58 12.96
N LEU A 249 7.73 -12.35 12.85
CA LEU A 249 6.87 -11.83 13.93
C LEU A 249 6.98 -12.62 15.24
N ASP A 250 7.28 -13.93 15.18
CA ASP A 250 7.48 -14.77 16.37
C ASP A 250 8.78 -14.50 17.14
N GLU A 251 9.76 -13.83 16.53
CA GLU A 251 11.02 -13.46 17.17
C GLU A 251 10.92 -12.12 17.94
N CYS A 252 9.77 -11.43 17.83
CA CYS A 252 9.52 -10.14 18.45
C CYS A 252 9.39 -10.24 19.99
N GLN A 253 10.23 -9.51 20.72
CA GLN A 253 10.19 -9.48 22.19
C GLN A 253 8.91 -8.84 22.76
N GLU A 254 8.34 -7.85 22.06
CA GLU A 254 7.11 -7.14 22.46
C GLU A 254 5.90 -7.62 21.64
N GLN A 255 5.82 -8.94 21.38
CA GLN A 255 4.83 -9.56 20.50
C GLN A 255 3.39 -9.11 20.75
N ILE A 256 2.95 -9.00 22.01
CA ILE A 256 1.57 -8.55 22.33
C ILE A 256 1.31 -7.13 21.81
N LYS A 257 2.28 -6.23 21.94
CA LYS A 257 2.14 -4.84 21.46
C LYS A 257 2.10 -4.80 19.93
N LEU A 258 2.96 -5.58 19.28
CA LEU A 258 2.98 -5.71 17.83
C LEU A 258 1.65 -6.26 17.29
N LEU A 259 1.14 -7.35 17.89
CA LEU A 259 -0.15 -7.92 17.53
C LEU A 259 -1.29 -6.91 17.71
N ASN A 260 -1.30 -6.13 18.80
CA ASN A 260 -2.29 -5.08 19.00
C ASN A 260 -2.18 -3.96 17.96
N TRP A 261 -0.97 -3.60 17.53
CA TRP A 261 -0.76 -2.62 16.47
C TRP A 261 -1.23 -3.15 15.12
N ILE A 262 -0.88 -4.39 14.77
CA ILE A 262 -1.36 -5.06 13.55
C ILE A 262 -2.89 -5.07 13.50
N SER A 263 -3.54 -5.37 14.64
CA SER A 263 -5.00 -5.38 14.74
C SER A 263 -5.64 -4.02 14.49
N LYS A 264 -4.98 -2.91 14.86
CA LYS A 264 -5.48 -1.57 14.53
C LYS A 264 -5.26 -1.23 13.07
N VAL A 265 -4.09 -1.58 12.54
CA VAL A 265 -3.68 -1.20 11.18
C VAL A 265 -4.42 -2.00 10.11
N LYS A 266 -4.80 -3.26 10.39
CA LYS A 266 -5.55 -4.09 9.44
C LYS A 266 -6.98 -3.63 9.17
N ASP A 267 -7.55 -2.79 10.04
CA ASP A 267 -8.85 -2.17 9.79
C ASP A 267 -8.77 -1.01 8.76
N ASN A 268 -7.55 -0.60 8.38
CA ASN A 268 -7.34 0.44 7.38
C ASN A 268 -7.54 -0.11 5.95
N THR A 269 -8.48 0.48 5.22
CA THR A 269 -8.85 0.09 3.84
C THR A 269 -7.83 0.47 2.77
N LYS A 270 -6.64 0.92 3.15
CA LYS A 270 -5.51 1.16 2.23
C LYS A 270 -4.33 0.23 2.50
N VAL A 271 -4.40 -0.56 3.57
CA VAL A 271 -3.26 -1.34 4.05
C VAL A 271 -3.44 -2.81 3.70
N HIS A 272 -2.37 -3.38 3.15
CA HIS A 272 -2.22 -4.81 2.89
C HIS A 272 -1.09 -5.33 3.76
N LEU A 273 -1.40 -6.16 4.74
CA LEU A 273 -0.42 -6.65 5.71
C LEU A 273 -0.01 -8.06 5.39
N LEU A 274 1.30 -8.32 5.32
CA LEU A 274 1.85 -9.65 5.23
C LEU A 274 2.79 -9.86 6.41
N VAL A 275 2.57 -10.94 7.14
CA VAL A 275 3.41 -11.31 8.28
C VAL A 275 3.93 -12.73 8.10
N THR A 276 5.15 -12.97 8.56
CA THR A 276 5.67 -14.34 8.66
C THR A 276 5.92 -14.72 10.10
N SER A 277 5.67 -15.99 10.42
CA SER A 277 5.80 -16.50 11.78
C SER A 277 6.03 -18.01 11.78
N ARG A 278 6.53 -18.56 12.88
CA ARG A 278 6.28 -19.96 13.21
C ARG A 278 4.78 -20.19 13.46
N ASP A 279 4.33 -21.43 13.25
CA ASP A 279 2.94 -21.84 13.50
C ASP A 279 2.69 -22.01 15.00
N TYR A 280 2.65 -20.89 15.72
CA TYR A 280 2.29 -20.84 17.13
C TYR A 280 0.82 -20.44 17.27
N GLN A 281 0.04 -21.27 17.96
CA GLN A 281 -1.40 -21.11 18.06
C GLN A 281 -1.81 -19.75 18.65
N HIS A 282 -1.08 -19.23 19.64
CA HIS A 282 -1.42 -17.95 20.27
C HIS A 282 -1.28 -16.77 19.30
N ILE A 283 -0.33 -16.83 18.35
CA ILE A 283 -0.17 -15.81 17.30
C ILE A 283 -1.34 -15.90 16.33
N THR A 284 -1.61 -17.10 15.80
CA THR A 284 -2.67 -17.33 14.80
C THR A 284 -4.04 -16.93 15.34
N ILE A 285 -4.39 -17.36 16.56
CA ILE A 285 -5.66 -17.02 17.22
C ILE A 285 -5.81 -15.50 17.37
N GLN A 286 -4.74 -14.79 17.73
CA GLN A 286 -4.82 -13.35 17.95
C GLN A 286 -4.88 -12.56 16.63
N LEU A 287 -4.26 -13.04 15.56
CA LEU A 287 -4.35 -12.44 14.23
C LEU A 287 -5.74 -12.65 13.60
N GLU A 288 -6.33 -13.84 13.78
CA GLU A 288 -7.66 -14.20 13.27
C GLU A 288 -8.80 -13.64 14.12
N GLY A 289 -8.64 -13.57 15.45
CA GLY A 289 -9.69 -13.17 16.38
C GLY A 289 -9.99 -11.68 16.43
N ASN A 290 -9.10 -10.85 15.88
CA ASN A 290 -9.32 -9.41 15.73
C ASN A 290 -9.97 -9.15 14.37
N GLY A 291 -10.81 -8.12 14.20
CA GLY A 291 -11.58 -7.87 12.97
C GLY A 291 -10.77 -7.72 11.66
N GLY A 292 -11.43 -7.77 10.51
CA GLY A 292 -10.80 -7.66 9.17
C GLY A 292 -10.42 -9.01 8.53
N PRO A 293 -10.43 -9.11 7.19
CA PRO A 293 -10.14 -10.36 6.47
C PRO A 293 -8.69 -10.82 6.72
N THR A 294 -8.56 -12.09 7.10
CA THR A 294 -7.26 -12.72 7.41
C THR A 294 -7.18 -14.07 6.72
N GLU A 295 -6.08 -14.34 6.03
CA GLU A 295 -5.77 -15.64 5.43
C GLU A 295 -4.40 -16.14 5.89
N SER A 296 -4.24 -17.47 5.89
CA SER A 296 -3.00 -18.13 6.32
C SER A 296 -2.51 -19.12 5.26
N ILE A 297 -1.19 -19.12 5.03
CA ILE A 297 -0.47 -20.05 4.16
C ILE A 297 0.56 -20.78 5.03
N LYS A 298 0.40 -22.09 5.16
CA LYS A 298 1.36 -22.92 5.89
C LYS A 298 2.41 -23.48 4.91
N LEU A 299 3.66 -23.05 5.09
CA LEU A 299 4.83 -23.66 4.47
C LEU A 299 5.13 -24.97 5.18
N HIS A 300 4.50 -26.06 4.72
CA HIS A 300 4.86 -27.40 5.13
C HIS A 300 6.24 -27.75 4.52
N THR A 301 7.00 -28.57 5.25
CA THR A 301 8.35 -29.01 4.85
C THR A 301 8.39 -29.49 3.41
N LEU A 302 9.49 -29.16 2.70
CA LEU A 302 9.91 -29.50 1.32
C LEU A 302 9.19 -30.64 0.60
N ILE A 303 8.80 -31.72 1.28
CA ILE A 303 8.05 -32.85 0.74
C ILE A 303 6.74 -32.41 0.08
N GLU A 304 5.92 -31.55 0.69
CA GLU A 304 4.67 -31.11 0.07
C GLU A 304 4.88 -30.06 -1.02
N MET A 305 5.92 -29.22 -0.92
CA MET A 305 6.34 -28.33 -2.02
C MET A 305 6.80 -29.13 -3.24
N ILE A 306 7.55 -30.21 -3.01
CA ILE A 306 7.95 -31.17 -4.06
C ILE A 306 6.73 -31.89 -4.61
N LEU A 307 5.81 -32.37 -3.76
CA LEU A 307 4.57 -33.01 -4.21
C LEU A 307 3.68 -32.04 -4.98
N GLY A 308 3.61 -30.77 -4.59
CA GLY A 308 2.91 -29.69 -5.29
C GLY A 308 3.54 -29.33 -6.63
N CYS A 309 4.88 -29.24 -6.70
CA CYS A 309 5.60 -29.06 -7.96
C CYS A 309 5.37 -30.26 -8.90
N ILE A 310 5.46 -31.49 -8.38
CA ILE A 310 5.15 -32.72 -9.13
C ILE A 310 3.68 -32.71 -9.59
N TRP A 311 2.75 -32.25 -8.76
CA TRP A 311 1.34 -32.19 -9.08
C TRP A 311 1.04 -31.14 -10.17
N ILE A 312 1.62 -29.93 -10.08
CA ILE A 312 1.51 -28.88 -11.11
C ILE A 312 2.15 -29.32 -12.42
N MET A 313 3.31 -29.99 -12.38
CA MET A 313 3.96 -30.55 -13.57
C MET A 313 3.07 -31.60 -14.23
N LYS A 314 2.54 -32.56 -13.46
CA LYS A 314 1.61 -33.58 -13.96
C LYS A 314 0.30 -32.97 -14.49
N TYR A 315 -0.21 -31.91 -13.86
CA TYR A 315 -1.42 -31.22 -14.28
C TYR A 315 -1.22 -30.47 -15.61
N LYS A 316 -0.07 -29.79 -15.79
CA LYS A 316 0.30 -29.12 -17.05
C LYS A 316 0.53 -30.13 -18.18
N GLU A 317 1.15 -31.29 -17.90
CA GLU A 317 1.25 -32.39 -18.86
C GLU A 317 -0.12 -32.95 -19.25
N TRP A 318 -1.03 -33.13 -18.29
CA TRP A 318 -2.38 -33.65 -18.52
C TRP A 318 -3.23 -32.70 -19.40
N ILE A 319 -3.23 -31.39 -19.13
CA ILE A 319 -3.90 -30.38 -19.98
C ILE A 319 -3.29 -30.36 -21.40
N GLY A 320 -1.99 -30.62 -21.52
CA GLY A 320 -1.29 -30.71 -22.82
C GLY A 320 -1.70 -31.93 -23.66
N MET A 321 -2.21 -33.00 -23.03
CA MET A 321 -2.64 -34.24 -23.69
C MET A 321 -4.10 -34.20 -24.17
N GLU A 322 -4.95 -33.32 -23.64
CA GLU A 322 -6.38 -33.24 -23.99
C GLU A 322 -6.71 -32.45 -25.27
N ARG A 323 -5.73 -32.08 -26.12
CA ARG A 323 -6.07 -31.62 -27.48
C ARG A 323 -6.34 -32.84 -28.37
N PRO A 324 -7.59 -33.13 -28.78
CA PRO A 324 -7.81 -34.12 -29.82
C PRO A 324 -7.22 -33.54 -31.10
N LYS A 325 -6.30 -34.28 -31.74
CA LYS A 325 -5.95 -34.00 -33.13
C LYS A 325 -7.20 -34.27 -33.95
N SER A 326 -7.92 -33.23 -34.34
CA SER A 326 -8.93 -33.31 -35.38
C SER A 326 -8.24 -33.61 -36.72
N LYS A 327 -8.27 -34.88 -37.11
CA LYS A 327 -8.21 -35.34 -38.50
C LYS A 327 -9.09 -36.55 -38.64
#